data_AF-A0AAE9NSE1-F1
#
_entry.id   AF-A0AAE9NSE1-F1
#
_cell.length_a   1.000
_cell.length_b   1.000
_cell.length_c   1.000
_cell.angle_alpha   90.00
_cell.angle_beta   90.00
_cell.angle_gamma   90.00
#
_symmetry.space_group_name_H-M   'P 1'
#
loop_
_entity.id
_entity.type
_entity.pdbx_description
1 polymer ?
#
loop_
_entity_poly.entity_id
_entity_poly.type
_entity_poly.pdbx_seq_one_letter_code
_entity_poly.pdbx_strand_id
1 'polypeptide(L)'
;MYGKGPSNRLTVNTDIVDFYTIVGAPAFENSHKFAEECVPADMAALQHVLFDHILNDWRDVFSWKILRPTLVVSGEHSNWVESQRWIAETVPDGQALIYGKNENGDHFLHLKEPLKFSEQLKSFQQG
;
A
#
# COMPACT_ATOMS: atom_id res chain seq x y z
N MET A 1 0.50 -24.87 0.21
CA MET A 1 0.97 -24.98 1.60
C MET A 1 1.91 -23.83 1.86
N TYR A 2 1.60 -22.98 2.84
CA TYR A 2 2.49 -21.93 3.34
C TYR A 2 3.87 -22.50 3.68
N GLY A 3 4.92 -21.69 3.51
CA GLY A 3 6.19 -21.95 4.17
C GLY A 3 5.93 -22.27 5.65
N LYS A 4 6.42 -23.41 6.10
CA LYS A 4 6.05 -24.08 7.35
C LYS A 4 6.54 -23.37 8.63
N GLY A 5 6.21 -22.10 8.81
CA GLY A 5 6.54 -21.35 10.02
C GLY A 5 5.44 -20.32 10.34
N PRO A 6 5.11 -20.11 11.62
CA PRO A 6 4.14 -19.08 11.98
C PRO A 6 4.66 -17.70 11.54
N SER A 7 3.84 -16.95 10.81
CA SER A 7 4.00 -15.50 10.68
C SER A 7 3.70 -14.89 12.04
N ASN A 8 4.72 -14.76 12.87
CA ASN A 8 4.65 -13.99 14.10
C ASN A 8 5.66 -12.84 13.99
N ARG A 9 5.55 -11.86 14.88
CA ARG A 9 6.40 -10.66 14.86
C ARG A 9 7.89 -10.94 15.09
N LEU A 10 8.25 -12.16 15.49
CA LEU A 10 9.64 -12.61 15.61
C LEU A 10 10.23 -13.05 14.26
N THR A 11 9.38 -13.43 13.29
CA THR A 11 9.79 -13.85 11.94
C THR A 11 9.59 -12.73 10.91
N VAL A 12 8.47 -11.99 11.00
CA VAL A 12 8.16 -10.84 10.14
C VAL A 12 7.58 -9.72 11.00
N ASN A 13 8.34 -8.65 11.25
CA ASN A 13 7.89 -7.52 12.07
C ASN A 13 7.09 -6.52 11.23
N THR A 14 5.83 -6.86 10.95
CA THR A 14 4.90 -6.02 10.20
C THR A 14 3.51 -6.08 10.82
N ASP A 15 2.79 -4.96 10.75
CA ASP A 15 1.39 -4.83 11.14
C ASP A 15 0.45 -5.09 9.95
N ILE A 16 0.98 -5.34 8.74
CA ILE A 16 0.15 -5.45 7.52
C ILE A 16 -0.94 -6.53 7.65
N VAL A 17 -0.63 -7.63 8.33
CA VAL A 17 -1.61 -8.73 8.56
C VAL A 17 -2.71 -8.28 9.52
N ASP A 18 -2.36 -7.52 10.55
CA ASP A 18 -3.32 -6.99 11.53
C ASP A 18 -4.32 -6.05 10.83
N PHE A 19 -3.83 -5.22 9.89
CA PHE A 19 -4.67 -4.30 9.12
C PHE A 19 -5.43 -4.96 7.96
N TYR A 20 -4.97 -6.10 7.47
CA TYR A 20 -5.62 -6.87 6.41
C TYR A 20 -6.90 -7.57 6.89
N THR A 21 -6.99 -7.88 8.18
CA THR A 21 -8.14 -8.60 8.77
C THR A 21 -9.15 -7.69 9.47
N ILE A 22 -9.04 -6.37 9.31
CA ILE A 22 -9.95 -5.42 9.97
C ILE A 22 -11.35 -5.54 9.40
N VAL A 23 -12.32 -5.69 10.30
CA VAL A 23 -13.76 -5.73 10.01
C VAL A 23 -14.33 -4.32 10.12
N GLY A 24 -15.30 -3.97 9.26
CA GLY A 24 -15.99 -2.69 9.33
C GLY A 24 -15.58 -1.68 8.25
N ALA A 25 -14.89 -2.14 7.21
CA ALA A 25 -14.59 -1.36 6.01
C ALA A 25 -15.24 -2.05 4.79
N PRO A 26 -16.53 -1.80 4.50
CA PRO A 26 -17.27 -2.55 3.48
C PRO A 26 -16.65 -2.49 2.08
N ALA A 27 -16.04 -1.35 1.72
CA ALA A 27 -15.36 -1.22 0.42
C ALA A 27 -14.13 -2.12 0.31
N PHE A 28 -13.36 -2.27 1.40
CA PHE A 28 -12.22 -3.18 1.48
C PHE A 28 -12.67 -4.65 1.47
N GLU A 29 -13.72 -5.00 2.21
CA GLU A 29 -14.27 -6.36 2.20
C GLU A 29 -14.81 -6.74 0.81
N ASN A 30 -15.49 -5.80 0.14
CA ASN A 30 -16.03 -6.02 -1.20
C ASN A 30 -14.92 -6.17 -2.25
N SER A 31 -13.83 -5.41 -2.14
CA SER A 31 -12.69 -5.55 -3.08
C SER A 31 -12.00 -6.89 -2.93
N HIS A 32 -11.87 -7.40 -1.70
CA HIS A 32 -11.30 -8.72 -1.46
C HIS A 32 -12.17 -9.84 -2.04
N LYS A 33 -13.49 -9.83 -1.75
CA LYS A 33 -14.44 -10.80 -2.31
C LYS A 33 -14.44 -10.81 -3.84
N PHE A 34 -14.42 -9.62 -4.45
CA PHE A 34 -14.35 -9.52 -5.90
C PHE A 34 -13.07 -10.13 -6.47
N ALA A 35 -11.91 -9.91 -5.82
CA ALA A 35 -10.66 -10.52 -6.22
C ALA A 35 -10.70 -12.06 -6.10
N GLU A 36 -11.27 -12.59 -5.01
CA GLU A 36 -11.46 -14.04 -4.82
C GLU A 36 -12.35 -14.68 -5.89
N GLU A 37 -13.38 -13.96 -6.36
CA GLU A 37 -14.28 -14.44 -7.43
C GLU A 37 -13.61 -14.45 -8.81
N CYS A 38 -12.71 -13.50 -9.06
CA CYS A 38 -12.17 -13.25 -10.40
C CYS A 38 -10.75 -13.82 -10.62
N VAL A 39 -9.98 -14.03 -9.55
CA VAL A 39 -8.57 -14.44 -9.62
C VAL A 39 -8.39 -15.86 -9.08
N PRO A 40 -7.90 -16.80 -9.89
CA PRO A 40 -7.59 -18.15 -9.41
C PRO A 40 -6.56 -18.12 -8.27
N ALA A 41 -6.82 -18.91 -7.23
CA ALA A 41 -5.88 -19.08 -6.13
C ALA A 41 -4.67 -19.93 -6.56
N ASP A 42 -3.61 -19.29 -7.07
CA ASP A 42 -2.32 -19.92 -7.38
C ASP A 42 -1.22 -19.38 -6.45
N MET A 43 -0.87 -20.19 -5.45
CA MET A 43 0.14 -19.83 -4.46
C MET A 43 1.57 -19.84 -5.02
N ALA A 44 1.86 -20.64 -6.05
CA ALA A 44 3.18 -20.68 -6.65
C ALA A 44 3.42 -19.39 -7.45
N ALA A 45 2.42 -18.98 -8.24
CA ALA A 45 2.45 -17.70 -8.94
C ALA A 45 2.56 -16.52 -7.96
N LEU A 46 1.77 -16.51 -6.88
CA LEU A 46 1.82 -15.47 -5.86
C LEU A 46 3.21 -15.33 -5.24
N GLN A 47 3.88 -16.45 -4.93
CA GLN A 47 5.23 -16.42 -4.38
C GLN A 47 6.23 -15.73 -5.31
N HIS A 48 6.16 -16.00 -6.62
CA HIS A 48 7.04 -15.36 -7.59
C HIS A 48 6.80 -13.86 -7.68
N VAL A 49 5.53 -13.44 -7.72
CA VAL A 49 5.16 -12.02 -7.77
C VAL A 49 5.59 -11.29 -6.50
N LEU A 50 5.36 -11.85 -5.31
CA LEU A 50 5.76 -11.22 -4.05
C LEU A 50 7.28 -11.15 -3.89
N PHE A 51 8.01 -12.19 -4.32
CA PHE A 51 9.48 -12.18 -4.28
C PHE A 51 10.04 -11.04 -5.13
N ASP A 52 9.57 -10.90 -6.36
CA ASP A 52 9.96 -9.80 -7.24
C ASP A 52 9.55 -8.44 -6.64
N HIS A 53 8.28 -8.29 -6.23
CA HIS A 53 7.75 -7.05 -5.67
C HIS A 53 8.53 -6.53 -4.46
N ILE A 54 8.90 -7.42 -3.53
CA ILE A 54 9.54 -7.04 -2.25
C ILE A 54 11.04 -6.77 -2.41
N LEU A 55 11.73 -7.46 -3.34
CA LEU A 55 13.19 -7.40 -3.43
C LEU A 55 13.73 -6.36 -4.40
N ASN A 56 12.87 -5.75 -5.22
CA ASN A 56 13.30 -4.73 -6.15
C ASN A 56 13.69 -3.42 -5.43
N ASP A 57 14.77 -2.80 -5.90
CA ASP A 57 15.22 -1.48 -5.46
C ASP A 57 14.96 -0.46 -6.58
N TRP A 58 14.15 0.56 -6.26
CA TRP A 58 13.68 1.57 -7.20
C TRP A 58 14.26 2.96 -6.90
N ARG A 59 15.27 3.07 -6.04
CA ARG A 59 15.80 4.38 -5.63
C ARG A 59 16.31 5.20 -6.81
N ASP A 60 16.94 4.56 -7.80
CA ASP A 60 17.39 5.23 -9.03
C ASP A 60 16.22 5.74 -9.87
N VAL A 61 15.10 5.01 -9.90
CA VAL A 61 13.88 5.40 -10.62
C VAL A 61 13.30 6.67 -10.01
N PHE A 62 13.12 6.70 -8.69
CA PHE A 62 12.57 7.87 -7.99
C PHE A 62 13.50 9.08 -8.09
N SER A 63 14.81 8.89 -7.99
CA SER A 63 15.75 10.00 -8.09
C SER A 63 15.89 10.59 -9.49
N TRP A 64 15.73 9.78 -10.55
CA TRP A 64 16.18 10.20 -11.90
C TRP A 64 15.17 10.05 -13.01
N LYS A 65 14.14 9.21 -12.85
CA LYS A 65 13.24 8.82 -13.96
C LYS A 65 11.83 9.37 -13.79
N ILE A 66 11.39 9.68 -12.58
CA ILE A 66 10.09 10.30 -12.33
C ILE A 66 10.22 11.82 -12.49
N LEU A 67 9.70 12.34 -13.61
CA LEU A 67 9.78 13.75 -14.00
C LEU A 67 8.42 14.47 -14.00
N ARG A 68 7.37 13.79 -13.52
CA ARG A 68 6.01 14.32 -13.48
C ARG A 68 5.61 14.66 -12.04
N PRO A 69 4.67 15.60 -11.84
CA PRO A 69 4.05 15.79 -10.54
C PRO A 69 3.61 14.45 -9.95
N THR A 70 3.96 14.20 -8.69
CA THR A 70 3.75 12.91 -8.05
C THR A 70 3.09 13.08 -6.69
N LEU A 71 1.92 12.49 -6.54
CA LEU A 71 1.26 12.36 -5.25
C LEU A 71 1.54 10.97 -4.65
N VAL A 72 2.14 10.94 -3.47
CA VAL A 72 2.34 9.74 -2.66
C VAL A 72 1.33 9.74 -1.52
N VAL A 73 0.57 8.65 -1.38
CA VAL A 73 -0.44 8.51 -0.32
C VAL A 73 -0.09 7.31 0.56
N SER A 74 -0.05 7.53 1.88
CA SER A 74 0.23 6.48 2.87
C SER A 74 -0.49 6.79 4.17
N GLY A 75 -0.30 5.96 5.20
CA GLY A 75 -0.85 6.20 6.52
C GLY A 75 0.15 5.94 7.64
N GLU A 76 -0.10 6.56 8.81
CA GLU A 76 0.80 6.51 9.98
C GLU A 76 1.02 5.09 10.55
N HIS A 77 0.10 4.16 10.30
CA HIS A 77 0.22 2.75 10.68
C HIS A 77 0.86 1.86 9.60
N SER A 78 1.23 2.42 8.44
CA SER A 78 1.99 1.68 7.45
C SER A 78 3.43 1.49 7.93
N ASN A 79 3.92 0.24 7.94
CA ASN A 79 5.34 -0.03 8.27
C ASN A 79 6.33 0.62 7.29
N TRP A 80 5.84 1.12 6.15
CA TRP A 80 6.64 1.76 5.10
C TRP A 80 6.39 3.26 4.98
N VAL A 81 5.70 3.90 5.94
CA VAL A 81 5.36 5.33 5.85
C VAL A 81 6.56 6.23 5.59
N GLU A 82 7.72 5.94 6.20
CA GLU A 82 8.94 6.73 6.01
C GLU A 82 9.52 6.57 4.60
N SER A 83 9.38 5.41 3.96
CA SER A 83 9.79 5.27 2.56
C SER A 83 8.88 6.08 1.63
N GLN A 84 7.58 6.19 1.97
CA GLN A 84 6.63 7.00 1.21
C GLN A 84 6.93 8.51 1.33
N ARG A 85 7.31 8.97 2.53
CA ARG A 85 7.82 10.34 2.73
C ARG A 85 9.09 10.58 1.90
N TRP A 86 10.04 9.67 1.98
CA TRP A 86 11.29 9.77 1.22
C TRP A 86 11.04 9.84 -0.29
N ILE A 87 10.11 9.06 -0.84
CA ILE A 87 9.75 9.13 -2.27
C ILE A 87 9.23 10.54 -2.62
N ALA A 88 8.29 11.08 -1.84
CA ALA A 88 7.74 12.41 -2.09
C ALA A 88 8.80 13.52 -1.97
N GLU A 89 9.76 13.39 -1.05
CA GLU A 89 10.88 14.33 -0.91
C GLU A 89 11.93 14.20 -2.02
N THR A 90 12.04 13.02 -2.63
CA THR A 90 13.08 12.72 -3.63
C THR A 90 12.68 13.14 -5.04
N VAL A 91 11.39 13.04 -5.38
CA VAL A 91 10.91 13.42 -6.72
C VAL A 91 10.76 14.95 -6.82
N PRO A 92 11.02 15.58 -7.99
CA PRO A 92 11.12 17.05 -8.10
C PRO A 92 9.85 17.85 -7.75
N ASP A 93 8.67 17.26 -7.94
CA ASP A 93 7.36 17.85 -7.62
C ASP A 93 6.51 16.80 -6.88
N GLY A 94 7.05 16.39 -5.74
CA GLY A 94 6.46 15.36 -4.88
C GLY A 94 5.62 15.94 -3.76
N GLN A 95 4.46 15.34 -3.56
CA GLN A 95 3.55 15.65 -2.47
C GLN A 95 3.23 14.38 -1.69
N ALA A 96 3.20 14.46 -0.36
CA ALA A 96 2.81 13.36 0.50
C ALA A 96 1.50 13.66 1.23
N LEU A 97 0.53 12.75 1.13
CA LEU A 97 -0.66 12.73 1.99
C LEU A 97 -0.59 11.54 2.93
N ILE A 98 -0.45 11.83 4.22
CA ILE A 98 -0.34 10.80 5.25
C ILE A 98 -1.60 10.81 6.11
N TYR A 99 -2.37 9.72 6.03
CA TYR A 99 -3.61 9.55 6.79
C TYR A 99 -3.27 9.23 8.24
N GLY A 100 -3.99 9.87 9.15
CA GLY A 100 -3.78 9.65 10.58
C GLY A 100 -4.30 8.28 11.05
N LYS A 101 -3.91 7.90 12.28
CA LYS A 101 -4.36 6.67 12.93
C LYS A 101 -5.88 6.50 12.97
N ASN A 102 -6.60 7.60 13.24
CA ASN A 102 -8.06 7.60 13.35
C ASN A 102 -8.78 7.72 11.99
N GLU A 103 -8.02 7.69 10.89
CA GLU A 103 -8.53 7.87 9.53
C GLU A 103 -8.22 6.64 8.65
N ASN A 104 -8.13 5.46 9.26
CA ASN A 104 -7.72 4.22 8.57
C ASN A 104 -6.37 4.36 7.85
N GLY A 105 -5.45 5.13 8.43
CA GLY A 105 -4.13 5.40 7.88
C GLY A 105 -3.19 4.20 7.97
N ASP A 106 -3.44 3.16 7.19
CA ASP A 106 -2.59 1.98 7.03
C ASP A 106 -2.29 1.69 5.54
N HIS A 107 -1.73 0.52 5.23
CA HIS A 107 -1.35 0.14 3.87
C HIS A 107 -2.56 0.03 2.90
N PHE A 108 -3.76 -0.19 3.43
CA PHE A 108 -4.99 -0.40 2.67
C PHE A 108 -5.94 0.82 2.72
N LEU A 109 -5.46 1.99 3.15
CA LEU A 109 -6.28 3.20 3.36
C LEU A 109 -7.21 3.53 2.18
N HIS A 110 -6.74 3.33 0.94
CA HIS A 110 -7.48 3.69 -0.27
C HIS A 110 -8.70 2.78 -0.52
N LEU A 111 -8.67 1.56 0.03
CA LEU A 111 -9.80 0.63 0.00
C LEU A 111 -10.74 0.84 1.19
N LYS A 112 -10.22 1.36 2.31
CA LYS A 112 -10.99 1.64 3.53
C LYS A 112 -11.72 2.98 3.47
N GLU A 113 -11.08 3.99 2.89
CA GLU A 113 -11.56 5.36 2.72
C GLU A 113 -11.61 5.79 1.24
N PRO A 114 -12.30 5.04 0.36
CA PRO A 114 -12.20 5.22 -1.09
C PRO A 114 -12.73 6.58 -1.57
N LEU A 115 -13.73 7.16 -0.90
CA LEU A 115 -14.29 8.46 -1.27
C LEU A 115 -13.30 9.59 -0.99
N LYS A 116 -12.74 9.64 0.23
CA LYS A 116 -11.71 10.61 0.62
C LYS A 116 -10.48 10.50 -0.28
N PHE A 117 -10.01 9.27 -0.53
CA PHE A 117 -8.89 9.02 -1.44
C PHE A 117 -9.18 9.54 -2.86
N SER A 118 -10.36 9.23 -3.40
CA SER A 118 -10.75 9.63 -4.76
C SER A 118 -10.90 11.14 -4.91
N GLU A 119 -11.42 11.84 -3.89
CA GLU A 119 -11.51 13.29 -3.88
C GLU A 119 -10.14 13.95 -3.90
N GLN A 120 -9.22 13.48 -3.06
CA GLN A 120 -7.85 14.00 -3.03
C GLN A 120 -7.09 13.73 -4.34
N LEU A 121 -7.28 12.55 -4.94
CA LEU A 121 -6.72 12.24 -6.25
C LEU A 121 -7.26 13.18 -7.34
N LYS A 122 -8.56 13.50 -7.32
CA LYS A 122 -9.15 14.47 -8.25
C LYS A 122 -8.58 15.88 -8.05
N SER A 123 -8.46 16.33 -6.80
CA SER A 123 -7.86 17.63 -6.49
C SER A 123 -6.43 17.73 -7.02
N PHE A 124 -5.63 16.67 -6.87
CA PHE A 124 -4.28 16.63 -7.41
C PHE A 124 -4.21 16.70 -8.94
N GLN A 125 -5.17 16.08 -9.65
CA GLN A 125 -5.21 16.13 -11.12
C GLN A 125 -5.66 17.48 -11.69
N GLN A 126 -6.27 18.34 -10.87
CA GLN A 126 -6.82 19.63 -11.29
C GLN A 126 -5.89 20.81 -10.97
N GLY A 127 -4.86 20.60 -10.14
CA GLY A 127 -3.79 21.56 -9.86
C GLY A 127 -2.62 21.40 -10.83
#